data_AF-A0A2E4LA84-F1
#
_entry.id   AF-A0A2E4LA84-F1
#
_cell.length_a   1.000
_cell.length_b   1.000
_cell.length_c   1.000
_cell.angle_alpha   90.00
_cell.angle_beta   90.00
_cell.angle_gamma   90.00
#
_symmetry.space_group_name_H-M   'P 1'
#
loop_
_entity.id
_entity.type
_entity.pdbx_description
1 polymer ?
#
loop_
_entity_poly.entity_id
_entity_poly.type
_entity_poly.pdbx_seq_one_letter_code
_entity_poly.pdbx_strand_id
1 'polypeptide(L)'
;MSKIFEQAVKNVPNEVKRFVDHSFEIVDQIHDILEKQGKNQRDLASMLNKKESEVSKWMQGTHNFTIKSIAKIEEVLGESLIVTPRKIVRKTKFIPVYIQSEKHRHIGSDSLRGGKWSESKNVFTESKGLRVA
;
A
#
# COMPACT_ATOMS: atom_id res chain seq x y z
N MET A 1 25.61 17.71 28.20
CA MET A 1 26.33 16.77 27.32
C MET A 1 27.79 17.18 27.22
N SER A 2 28.73 16.27 26.93
CA SER A 2 30.14 16.63 26.80
C SER A 2 30.45 17.20 25.42
N LYS A 3 31.42 18.12 25.32
CA LYS A 3 31.87 18.69 24.03
C LYS A 3 32.29 17.62 23.01
N ILE A 4 32.86 16.51 23.50
CA ILE A 4 33.31 15.38 22.67
C ILE A 4 32.09 14.69 22.03
N PHE A 5 31.02 14.50 22.79
CA PHE A 5 29.78 13.89 22.29
C PHE A 5 29.11 14.76 21.23
N GLU A 6 29.01 16.08 21.47
CA GLU A 6 28.44 17.02 20.51
C GLU A 6 29.20 17.04 19.17
N GLN A 7 30.53 17.02 19.22
CA GLN A 7 31.37 16.94 18.02
C GLN A 7 31.16 15.62 17.26
N ALA A 8 31.05 14.49 17.98
CA ALA A 8 30.76 13.20 17.36
C ALA A 8 29.42 13.22 16.61
N VAL A 9 28.35 13.72 17.25
CA VAL A 9 27.01 13.82 16.64
C VAL A 9 26.99 14.79 15.44
N LYS A 10 27.78 15.86 15.49
CA LYS A 10 27.89 16.83 14.39
C LYS A 10 28.47 16.20 13.12
N ASN A 11 29.37 15.24 13.26
CA ASN A 11 30.04 14.56 12.16
C ASN A 11 29.27 13.36 11.60
N VAL A 12 28.16 12.95 12.23
CA VAL A 12 27.33 11.85 11.72
C VAL A 12 26.65 12.26 10.40
N PRO A 13 26.77 11.45 9.33
CA PRO A 13 26.11 11.71 8.05
C PRO A 13 24.59 11.85 8.19
N ASN A 14 23.98 12.74 7.39
CA ASN A 14 22.55 12.99 7.46
C ASN A 14 21.69 11.75 7.14
N GLU A 15 22.18 10.85 6.28
CA GLU A 15 21.50 9.59 5.96
C GLU A 15 21.35 8.69 7.20
N VAL A 16 22.37 8.63 8.05
CA VAL A 16 22.38 7.82 9.27
C VAL A 16 21.39 8.39 10.27
N LYS A 17 21.36 9.72 10.41
CA LYS A 17 20.36 10.41 11.25
C LYS A 17 18.95 10.07 10.80
N ARG A 18 18.66 10.24 9.50
CA ARG A 18 17.34 9.91 8.92
C ARG A 18 16.97 8.44 9.10
N PHE A 19 17.92 7.53 8.92
CA PHE A 19 17.68 6.10 9.13
C PHE A 19 17.29 5.79 10.57
N VAL A 20 18.01 6.35 11.54
CA VAL A 20 17.73 6.17 12.97
C VAL A 20 16.38 6.80 13.31
N ASP A 21 16.11 8.02 12.87
CA ASP A 21 14.84 8.71 13.09
C ASP A 21 13.66 7.87 12.57
N HIS A 22 13.71 7.41 11.32
CA HIS A 22 12.65 6.57 10.75
C HIS A 22 12.50 5.23 11.46
N SER A 23 13.61 4.64 11.91
CA SER A 23 13.56 3.37 12.64
C SER A 23 12.86 3.54 13.99
N PHE A 24 13.14 4.62 14.71
CA PHE A 24 12.45 4.95 15.96
C PHE A 24 10.97 5.28 15.74
N GLU A 25 10.64 6.09 14.72
CA GLU A 25 9.25 6.41 14.37
C GLU A 25 8.42 5.13 14.11
N ILE A 26 8.99 4.14 13.42
CA ILE A 26 8.33 2.85 13.18
C ILE A 26 8.16 2.07 14.49
N VAL A 27 9.20 2.00 15.32
CA VAL A 27 9.16 1.28 16.61
C VAL A 27 8.12 1.89 17.55
N ASP A 28 8.06 3.22 17.64
CA ASP A 28 7.09 3.93 18.46
C ASP A 28 5.66 3.65 18.01
N GLN A 29 5.41 3.61 16.70
CA GLN A 29 4.10 3.23 16.17
C GLN A 29 3.73 1.78 16.48
N ILE A 30 4.67 0.85 16.34
CA ILE A 30 4.44 -0.55 16.72
C ILE A 30 4.09 -0.63 18.20
N HIS A 31 4.82 0.08 19.06
CA HIS A 31 4.57 0.12 20.49
C HIS A 31 3.17 0.66 20.81
N ASP A 32 2.81 1.79 20.23
CA ASP A 32 1.50 2.43 20.43
C ASP A 32 0.34 1.52 19.99
N ILE A 33 0.47 0.81 18.86
CA ILE A 33 -0.53 -0.17 18.40
C ILE A 33 -0.60 -1.36 19.36
N LEU A 34 0.53 -1.89 19.82
CA LEU A 34 0.54 -3.00 20.78
C LEU A 34 -0.14 -2.62 22.09
N GLU A 35 0.16 -1.44 22.64
CA GLU A 35 -0.47 -0.92 23.86
C GLU A 35 -1.99 -0.78 23.70
N LYS A 36 -2.45 -0.19 22.59
CA LYS A 36 -3.89 -0.07 22.27
C LYS A 36 -4.59 -1.43 22.23
N GLN A 37 -3.90 -2.46 21.77
CA GLN A 37 -4.42 -3.82 21.66
C GLN A 37 -4.20 -4.66 22.94
N GLY A 38 -3.57 -4.12 23.98
CA GLY A 38 -3.22 -4.86 25.19
C GLY A 38 -2.22 -6.00 24.95
N LYS A 39 -1.39 -5.88 23.91
CA LYS A 39 -0.37 -6.85 23.50
C LYS A 39 1.02 -6.40 23.89
N ASN A 40 1.95 -7.34 23.99
CA ASN A 40 3.36 -7.06 24.22
C ASN A 40 4.24 -7.57 23.05
N GLN A 41 5.56 -7.38 23.15
CA GLN A 41 6.51 -7.82 22.12
C GLN A 41 6.54 -9.34 21.92
N ARG A 42 6.27 -10.12 22.97
CA ARG A 42 6.19 -11.59 22.90
C ARG A 42 4.95 -12.04 22.11
N ASP A 43 3.84 -11.33 22.24
CA ASP A 43 2.65 -11.57 21.44
C ASP A 43 2.91 -11.26 19.97
N LEU A 44 3.57 -10.13 19.68
CA LEU A 44 3.99 -9.78 18.31
C LEU A 44 4.89 -10.85 17.70
N ALA A 45 5.88 -11.34 18.47
CA ALA A 45 6.76 -12.41 18.03
C ALA A 45 5.98 -13.69 17.70
N SER A 46 4.99 -14.04 18.52
CA SER A 46 4.13 -15.20 18.32
C SER A 46 3.27 -15.04 17.06
N MET A 47 2.69 -13.86 16.85
CA MET A 47 1.88 -13.53 15.66
C MET A 47 2.69 -13.58 14.36
N LEU A 48 3.96 -13.19 14.41
CA LEU A 48 4.87 -13.22 13.27
C LEU A 48 5.56 -14.57 13.05
N ASN A 49 5.34 -15.54 13.93
CA ASN A 49 6.10 -16.79 13.99
C ASN A 49 7.63 -16.56 14.02
N LYS A 50 8.06 -15.67 14.91
CA LYS A 50 9.45 -15.26 15.13
C LYS A 50 9.89 -15.46 16.56
N LYS A 51 11.20 -15.44 16.78
CA LYS A 51 11.77 -15.47 18.13
C LYS A 51 11.57 -14.11 18.81
N GLU A 52 11.22 -14.14 20.09
CA GLU A 52 11.11 -12.91 20.91
C GLU A 52 12.41 -12.09 20.88
N SER A 53 13.57 -12.74 20.87
CA SER A 53 14.87 -12.07 20.75
C SER A 53 15.11 -11.39 19.40
N GLU A 54 14.44 -11.83 18.33
CA GLU A 54 14.49 -11.18 17.02
C GLU A 54 13.63 -9.91 17.04
N VAL A 55 12.40 -9.99 17.56
CA VAL A 55 11.51 -8.84 17.72
C VAL A 55 12.09 -7.81 18.69
N SER A 56 12.68 -8.25 19.81
CA SER A 56 13.36 -7.37 20.75
C SER A 56 14.51 -6.59 20.10
N LYS A 57 15.25 -7.20 19.17
CA LYS A 57 16.28 -6.48 18.38
C LYS A 57 15.66 -5.45 17.44
N TRP A 58 14.50 -5.75 16.87
CA TRP A 58 13.78 -4.80 16.01
C TRP A 58 13.35 -3.56 16.81
N MET A 59 12.84 -3.77 18.02
CA MET A 59 12.36 -2.71 18.92
C MET A 59 13.48 -1.85 19.53
N GLN A 60 14.76 -2.16 19.30
CA GLN A 60 15.88 -1.32 19.76
C GLN A 60 16.12 -0.07 18.90
N GLY A 61 15.39 0.10 17.79
CA GLY A 61 15.49 1.29 16.92
C GLY A 61 16.75 1.35 16.04
N THR A 62 17.60 0.33 16.07
CA THR A 62 18.81 0.22 15.23
C THR A 62 18.70 -0.86 14.16
N HIS A 63 17.56 -1.53 14.08
CA HIS A 63 17.32 -2.57 13.08
C HIS A 63 16.86 -1.98 11.75
N ASN A 64 17.36 -2.55 10.65
CA ASN A 64 16.91 -2.19 9.32
C ASN A 64 15.59 -2.88 8.98
N PHE A 65 14.48 -2.15 9.02
CA PHE A 65 13.19 -2.66 8.56
C PHE A 65 13.10 -2.66 7.03
N THR A 66 12.85 -3.84 6.46
CA THR A 66 12.47 -3.94 5.05
C THR A 66 10.99 -3.62 4.87
N ILE A 67 10.59 -3.13 3.69
CA ILE A 67 9.17 -2.94 3.36
C ILE A 67 8.37 -4.23 3.55
N LYS A 68 8.96 -5.39 3.22
CA LYS A 68 8.33 -6.70 3.41
C LYS A 68 8.09 -7.03 4.89
N SER A 69 9.02 -6.70 5.79
CA SER A 69 8.82 -6.91 7.22
C SER A 69 7.76 -5.98 7.79
N ILE A 70 7.74 -4.71 7.34
CA ILE A 70 6.73 -3.74 7.77
C ILE A 70 5.34 -4.21 7.33
N ALA A 71 5.17 -4.59 6.06
CA ALA A 71 3.89 -5.09 5.56
C ALA A 71 3.37 -6.31 6.34
N LYS A 72 4.25 -7.22 6.76
CA LYS A 72 3.87 -8.35 7.63
C LYS A 72 3.42 -7.90 9.01
N ILE A 73 4.09 -6.91 9.60
CA ILE A 73 3.70 -6.36 10.90
C ILE A 73 2.34 -5.68 10.78
N GLU A 74 2.14 -4.86 9.73
CA GLU A 74 0.84 -4.23 9.43
C GLU A 74 -0.27 -5.28 9.26
N GLU A 75 0.00 -6.37 8.54
CA GLU A 75 -0.97 -7.46 8.34
C GLU A 75 -1.38 -8.12 9.65
N VAL A 76 -0.43 -8.45 10.53
CA VAL A 76 -0.76 -9.12 11.81
C VAL A 76 -1.37 -8.16 12.83
N LEU A 77 -1.00 -6.88 12.81
CA LEU A 77 -1.54 -5.87 13.72
C LEU A 77 -2.87 -5.28 13.21
N GLY A 78 -3.16 -5.37 11.93
CA GLY A 78 -4.37 -4.82 11.31
C GLY A 78 -4.36 -3.29 11.14
N GLU A 79 -3.21 -2.65 11.30
CA GLU A 79 -3.03 -1.19 11.25
C GLU A 79 -1.81 -0.84 10.39
N SER A 80 -1.86 0.31 9.69
CA SER A 80 -0.75 0.76 8.85
C SER A 80 0.29 1.52 9.66
N LEU A 81 1.56 1.20 9.44
CA LEU A 81 2.74 1.81 10.07
C LEU A 81 3.38 2.91 9.21
N ILE A 82 3.32 2.79 7.87
CA ILE A 82 3.90 3.78 6.96
C ILE A 82 2.81 4.42 6.12
N VAL A 83 2.62 5.73 6.33
CA VAL A 83 1.71 6.55 5.53
C VAL A 83 2.50 7.52 4.67
N THR A 84 2.19 7.58 3.37
CA THR A 84 2.75 8.58 2.46
C THR A 84 1.79 9.77 2.33
N PRO A 85 2.10 10.94 2.94
CA PRO A 85 1.15 12.06 2.96
C PRO A 85 0.97 12.70 1.57
N ARG A 86 1.95 12.57 0.68
CA ARG A 86 1.90 13.14 -0.67
C ARG A 86 1.30 12.13 -1.66
N LYS A 87 0.12 12.45 -2.19
CA LYS A 87 -0.48 11.72 -3.32
C LYS A 87 0.00 12.30 -4.65
N ILE A 88 0.59 11.46 -5.50
CA ILE A 88 1.00 11.85 -6.86
C ILE A 88 -0.12 11.49 -7.83
N VAL A 89 -0.78 12.49 -8.43
CA VAL A 89 -1.77 12.27 -9.48
C VAL A 89 -1.03 11.95 -10.78
N ARG A 90 -1.06 10.68 -11.19
CA ARG A 90 -0.52 10.27 -12.50
C ARG A 90 -1.50 10.71 -13.58
N LYS A 91 -1.06 11.56 -14.50
CA LYS A 91 -1.81 11.87 -15.73
C LYS A 91 -1.73 10.66 -16.67
N THR A 92 -2.61 9.69 -16.51
CA THR A 92 -2.76 8.60 -17.48
C THR A 92 -3.54 9.13 -18.69
N LYS A 93 -2.89 9.16 -19.86
CA LYS A 93 -3.60 9.31 -21.13
C LYS A 93 -4.32 7.98 -21.38
N PHE A 94 -5.64 7.98 -21.26
CA PHE A 94 -6.45 6.84 -21.68
C PHE A 94 -6.39 6.78 -23.21
N ILE A 95 -5.74 5.75 -23.76
CA ILE A 95 -5.77 5.46 -25.20
C ILE A 95 -6.82 4.37 -25.41
N PRO A 96 -8.04 4.70 -25.90
CA PRO A 96 -9.01 3.67 -26.23
C PRO A 96 -8.49 2.85 -27.40
N VAL A 97 -8.21 1.57 -27.16
CA VAL A 97 -7.96 0.60 -28.22
C VAL A 97 -9.32 0.10 -28.70
N TYR A 98 -9.73 0.53 -29.89
CA TYR A 98 -10.91 -0.03 -30.54
C TYR A 98 -10.55 -1.38 -31.13
N ILE A 99 -11.00 -2.46 -30.49
CA ILE A 99 -10.95 -3.80 -31.06
C ILE A 99 -12.04 -3.85 -32.13
N GLN A 100 -11.66 -3.84 -33.40
CA GLN A 100 -12.59 -4.11 -34.50
C GLN A 100 -12.97 -5.59 -34.42
N SER A 101 -14.19 -5.90 -33.97
CA SER A 101 -14.72 -7.25 -34.13
C SER A 101 -14.99 -7.48 -35.61
N GLU A 102 -14.21 -8.34 -36.28
CA GLU A 102 -14.57 -8.83 -37.62
C GLU A 102 -15.97 -9.46 -37.55
N LYS A 103 -16.92 -8.85 -38.27
CA LYS A 103 -18.26 -9.41 -38.46
C LYS A 103 -18.15 -10.68 -39.28
N HIS A 104 -18.09 -11.84 -38.63
CA HIS A 104 -18.39 -13.09 -39.30
C HIS A 104 -19.86 -13.08 -39.71
N ARG A 105 -20.09 -13.06 -41.02
CA ARG A 105 -21.40 -13.08 -41.68
C ARG A 105 -22.12 -14.38 -41.31
N HIS A 106 -23.21 -14.29 -40.57
CA HIS A 106 -24.15 -15.40 -40.44
C HIS A 106 -24.80 -15.66 -41.80
N ILE A 107 -24.55 -16.84 -42.37
CA ILE A 107 -25.39 -17.44 -43.40
C ILE A 107 -26.59 -18.02 -42.63
N GLY A 108 -27.77 -17.46 -42.85
CA GLY A 108 -29.00 -17.96 -42.23
C GLY A 108 -29.45 -19.28 -42.84
N SER A 109 -30.01 -20.16 -42.01
CA SER A 109 -31.37 -20.67 -42.20
C SER A 109 -31.81 -21.51 -41.01
N ASP A 110 -33.01 -21.18 -40.55
CA ASP A 110 -34.03 -22.10 -40.07
C ASP A 110 -33.82 -22.93 -38.80
N SER A 111 -34.43 -22.40 -37.75
CA SER A 111 -35.68 -22.93 -37.18
C SER A 111 -35.63 -23.33 -35.69
N LEU A 112 -36.64 -22.80 -34.98
CA LEU A 112 -37.23 -23.27 -33.73
C LEU A 112 -36.46 -23.05 -32.41
N ARG A 113 -37.06 -22.17 -31.59
CA ARG A 113 -37.65 -22.46 -30.26
C ARG A 113 -37.22 -21.46 -29.19
N GLY A 114 -38.18 -20.58 -28.87
CA GLY A 114 -38.34 -19.72 -27.69
C GLY A 114 -37.20 -19.55 -26.69
N GLY A 115 -36.65 -18.33 -26.64
CA GLY A 115 -35.89 -17.81 -25.51
C GLY A 115 -35.90 -16.28 -25.55
N LYS A 116 -36.63 -15.65 -24.62
CA LYS A 116 -36.66 -14.20 -24.40
C LYS A 116 -35.23 -13.72 -24.07
N TRP A 117 -34.62 -12.95 -24.95
CA TRP A 117 -33.42 -12.18 -24.63
C TRP A 117 -33.84 -10.84 -24.03
N SER A 118 -33.50 -10.60 -22.77
CA SER A 118 -33.65 -9.30 -22.12
C SER A 118 -32.52 -8.38 -22.57
N GLU A 119 -32.91 -7.24 -23.11
CA GLU A 119 -32.05 -6.21 -23.65
C GLU A 119 -31.33 -5.48 -22.50
N SER A 120 -30.08 -5.86 -22.21
CA SER A 120 -29.21 -5.09 -21.31
C SER A 120 -28.86 -3.78 -21.99
N LYS A 121 -29.64 -2.73 -21.68
CA LYS A 121 -29.38 -1.36 -22.12
C LYS A 121 -27.96 -0.96 -21.73
N ASN A 122 -27.10 -0.73 -22.72
CA ASN A 122 -25.88 0.04 -22.54
C ASN A 122 -26.26 1.45 -22.05
N VAL A 123 -26.12 1.69 -20.74
CA VAL A 123 -26.23 3.04 -20.17
C VAL A 123 -24.86 3.69 -20.30
N PHE A 124 -24.62 4.29 -21.45
CA PHE A 124 -23.64 5.38 -21.58
C PHE A 124 -24.29 6.49 -22.40
N THR A 125 -25.32 7.10 -21.82
CA THR A 125 -25.94 8.30 -22.35
C THR A 125 -25.04 9.51 -22.09
N GLU A 126 -24.48 9.98 -23.20
CA GLU A 126 -24.54 11.37 -23.63
C GLU A 126 -23.60 12.39 -22.96
N SER A 127 -22.54 12.71 -23.70
CA SER A 127 -21.82 13.97 -23.63
C SER A 127 -22.77 15.16 -23.80
N LYS A 128 -22.89 16.01 -22.79
CA LYS A 128 -23.29 17.41 -22.99
C LYS A 128 -22.06 18.29 -22.95
N GLY A 129 -21.87 18.99 -24.05
CA GLY A 129 -20.64 19.67 -24.40
C GLY A 129 -20.30 20.89 -23.55
N LEU A 130 -19.04 21.27 -23.65
CA LEU A 130 -18.59 22.62 -23.35
C LEU A 130 -17.85 23.13 -24.59
N ARG A 131 -18.53 23.95 -25.38
CA ARG A 131 -17.87 24.93 -26.25
C ARG A 131 -17.32 26.01 -25.33
N VAL A 132 -16.03 26.25 -25.38
CA VAL A 132 -15.45 27.53 -24.92
C VAL A 132 -14.94 28.25 -26.16
N ALA A 133 -15.52 29.43 -26.36
CA ALA A 133 -15.13 30.44 -27.33
C ALA A 133 -13.81 31.09 -26.91
#